data_AF-A0A183K390-F1
#
_entry.id   AF-A0A183K390-F1
#
_cell.length_a   1.000
_cell.length_b   1.000
_cell.length_c   1.000
_cell.angle_alpha   90.00
_cell.angle_beta   90.00
_cell.angle_gamma   90.00
#
_symmetry.space_group_name_H-M   'P 1'
#
loop_
_entity.id
_entity.type
_entity.pdbx_description
1 polymer ?
#
loop_
_entity_poly.entity_id
_entity_poly.type
_entity_poly.pdbx_seq_one_letter_code
_entity_poly.pdbx_strand_id
1 'polypeptide(L)' 'MPIDWKEGHLIKIPKKGDLSKCENYRGITLLSIPGKVSNRVLLNRMKDAVYAQLRDQRAGF' A
#
# COMPACT_ATOMS: atom_id res chain seq x y z
N MET A 1 -9.57 -17.56 3.30
CA MET A 1 -9.92 -16.18 2.95
C MET A 1 -10.61 -16.21 1.60
N PRO A 2 -11.74 -15.50 1.43
CA PRO A 2 -12.37 -15.33 0.13
C PRO A 2 -11.36 -14.79 -0.91
N ILE A 3 -11.50 -15.18 -2.17
CA ILE A 3 -10.52 -14.90 -3.24
C ILE A 3 -10.43 -13.38 -3.49
N ASP A 4 -11.57 -12.71 -3.42
CA ASP A 4 -11.78 -11.26 -3.54
C ASP A 4 -11.07 -10.43 -2.46
N TRP A 5 -10.63 -11.05 -1.35
CA TRP A 5 -9.86 -10.34 -0.33
C TRP A 5 -8.38 -10.19 -0.73
N LYS A 6 -7.92 -11.03 -1.66
CA LYS A 6 -6.55 -11.01 -2.21
C LYS A 6 -6.47 -10.24 -3.51
N GLU A 7 -7.62 -9.94 -4.13
CA GLU A 7 -7.68 -9.19 -5.38
C GLU A 7 -7.51 -7.68 -5.13
N GLY A 8 -6.77 -7.03 -6.02
CA GLY A 8 -6.54 -5.60 -5.98
C GLY A 8 -6.70 -4.98 -7.35
N HIS A 9 -7.39 -3.84 -7.43
CA HIS A 9 -7.63 -3.13 -8.67
C HIS A 9 -6.50 -2.13 -8.94
N LEU A 10 -5.83 -2.25 -10.08
CA LEU A 10 -4.80 -1.30 -10.50
C LEU A 10 -5.45 -0.01 -11.01
N ILE A 11 -5.16 1.10 -10.36
CA ILE A 11 -5.62 2.43 -10.78
C ILE A 11 -4.43 3.37 -10.99
N LYS A 12 -4.57 4.29 -11.95
CA LYS A 12 -3.55 5.29 -12.28
C LYS A 12 -3.89 6.60 -11.57
N ILE A 13 -2.99 7.10 -10.74
CA ILE A 13 -3.10 8.43 -10.13
C ILE A 13 -2.17 9.40 -10.88
N PRO A 14 -2.68 10.55 -11.36
CA PRO A 14 -1.83 11.54 -12.00
C PRO A 14 -0.86 12.16 -10.98
N LYS A 15 0.41 12.29 -11.38
CA LYS A 15 1.44 13.08 -10.70
C LYS A 15 1.52 14.47 -11.35
N LYS A 16 2.19 15.41 -10.68
CA LYS A 16 2.49 16.72 -11.25
C LYS A 16 3.34 16.57 -12.51
N GLY A 17 2.98 17.26 -13.59
CA GLY A 17 3.67 17.23 -14.88
C GLY A 17 2.68 17.21 -16.04
N ASP A 18 3.19 16.86 -17.21
CA ASP A 18 2.41 16.71 -18.44
C ASP A 18 1.62 15.39 -18.43
N LEU A 19 0.29 15.49 -18.42
CA LEU A 19 -0.62 14.33 -18.33
C LEU A 19 -0.66 13.48 -19.61
N SER A 20 -0.04 13.93 -20.71
CA SER A 20 0.13 13.12 -21.93
C SER A 20 1.22 12.06 -21.78
N LYS A 21 2.16 12.24 -20.84
CA LYS A 21 3.28 11.30 -20.60
C LYS A 21 2.90 10.23 -19.58
N CYS A 22 3.06 8.95 -19.97
CA CYS A 22 2.78 7.80 -19.10
C CYS A 22 3.58 7.84 -17.77
N GLU A 23 4.80 8.36 -17.82
CA GLU A 23 5.72 8.52 -16.68
C GLU A 23 5.13 9.36 -15.53
N ASN A 24 4.23 10.29 -15.90
CA ASN A 24 3.55 11.18 -14.96
C ASN A 24 2.33 10.52 -14.30
N TYR A 25 2.16 9.20 -14.42
CA TYR A 25 1.18 8.45 -13.66
C TYR A 25 1.85 7.54 -12.62
N ARG A 26 1.20 7.40 -11.47
CA ARG A 26 1.53 6.41 -10.44
C ARG A 26 0.49 5.31 -10.47
N GLY A 27 0.89 4.08 -10.74
CA GLY A 27 0.03 2.92 -10.45
C GLY A 27 -0.12 2.74 -8.95
N ILE A 28 -1.34 2.60 -8.46
CA ILE A 28 -1.61 2.10 -7.11
C ILE A 28 -2.59 0.92 -7.19
N THR A 29 -2.47 0.00 -6.25
CA THR A 29 -3.39 -1.14 -6.13
C THR A 29 -4.41 -0.85 -5.03
N LEU A 30 -5.70 -0.84 -5.40
CA LEU A 30 -6.80 -0.68 -4.48
C LEU A 30 -7.31 -2.05 -4.03
N LEU A 31 -7.17 -2.35 -2.73
CA LEU A 31 -7.73 -3.56 -2.14
C LEU A 31 -9.23 -3.40 -1.87
N SER A 32 -9.95 -4.53 -1.85
CA SER A 32 -11.32 -4.61 -1.35
C SER A 32 -11.39 -4.13 0.12
N ILE A 33 -12.58 -3.69 0.57
CA ILE A 33 -12.81 -3.26 1.95
C ILE A 33 -12.30 -4.30 2.97
N PRO A 34 -12.67 -5.59 2.88
CA PRO A 34 -12.16 -6.56 3.83
C PRO A 34 -10.64 -6.78 3.71
N GLY A 35 -10.06 -6.75 2.49
CA GLY A 35 -8.61 -6.80 2.29
C GLY A 35 -7.86 -5.67 3.00
N LYS A 36 -8.41 -4.44 2.97
CA LYS A 36 -7.86 -3.29 3.72
C LYS A 36 -7.91 -3.50 5.23
N VAL A 37 -9.04 -4.00 5.75
CA VAL A 37 -9.20 -4.27 7.18
C VAL A 37 -8.23 -5.36 7.64
N SER A 38 -8.14 -6.47 6.91
CA SER A 38 -7.20 -7.56 7.19
C SER A 38 -5.75 -7.07 7.18
N ASN A 39 -5.36 -6.27 6.17
CA ASN A 39 -4.01 -5.72 6.08
C ASN A 39 -3.70 -4.80 7.29
N ARG A 40 -4.66 -3.96 7.71
CA ARG A 40 -4.48 -3.10 8.90
C ARG A 40 -4.33 -3.90 10.19
N VAL A 41 -5.11 -4.96 10.37
CA VAL A 41 -4.98 -5.86 11.53
C VAL A 41 -3.61 -6.52 11.55
N LEU A 42 -3.15 -7.03 10.40
CA LEU A 42 -1.84 -7.65 10.28
C LEU A 42 -0.71 -6.65 10.57
N LEU A 43 -0.76 -5.47 9.96
CA LEU A 43 0.20 -4.40 10.18
C LEU A 43 0.29 -4.03 11.66
N ASN A 44 -0.84 -3.84 12.33
CA ASN A 44 -0.87 -3.49 13.75
C ASN A 44 -0.25 -4.58 14.64
N ARG A 45 -0.40 -5.87 14.29
CA ARG A 45 0.21 -6.99 15.04
C ARG A 45 1.71 -7.07 14.84
N MET A 46 2.19 -6.78 13.63
CA MET A 46 3.62 -6.84 13.31
C MET A 46 4.36 -5.55 13.67
N LYS A 47 3.62 -4.46 13.91
CA LYS A 47 4.12 -3.12 14.11
C LYS A 47 5.31 -3.09 15.08
N ASP A 48 5.14 -3.58 16.29
CA ASP A 48 6.15 -3.46 17.34
C ASP A 48 7.41 -4.28 17.02
N ALA A 49 7.24 -5.46 16.43
CA ALA A 49 8.36 -6.30 15.98
C ALA A 49 9.15 -5.63 14.85
N VAL A 50 8.45 -5.01 13.89
CA VAL A 50 9.06 -4.28 12.78
C VAL A 50 9.77 -3.02 13.28
N TYR A 51 9.14 -2.24 14.19
CA TYR A 51 9.76 -1.05 14.76
C TYR A 51 10.99 -1.38 15.60
N ALA A 52 10.98 -2.50 16.34
CA ALA A 52 12.16 -2.94 17.09
C ALA A 52 13.37 -3.21 16.18
N GLN A 53 13.13 -3.70 14.96
CA GLN A 53 14.20 -3.97 13.98
C GLN A 53 14.65 -2.73 13.20
N LEU A 54 13.78 -1.72 13.03
CA LEU A 54 14.04 -0.55 12.16
C LEU A 54 14.53 0.71 12.88
N ARG A 55 14.55 0.72 14.23
CA ARG A 55 14.80 1.90 15.07
C ARG A 55 16.04 2.73 14.70
N ASP A 56 17.06 2.13 14.08
CA ASP A 56 18.33 2.80 13.80
C ASP A 56 18.60 3.09 12.31
N GLN A 57 17.72 2.71 11.38
CA GLN A 57 18.03 2.77 9.93
C GLN A 57 17.07 3.59 9.05
N ARG A 58 15.91 4.05 9.53
CA ARG A 58 14.94 4.78 8.67
C ARG A 58 14.23 5.94 9.36
N ALA A 59 14.11 7.06 8.64
CA ALA A 59 13.34 8.26 9.01
C ALA A 59 12.01 8.37 8.23
N GLY A 60 11.43 7.24 7.81
CA GLY A 60 10.16 7.19 7.11
C GLY A 60 9.63 5.76 7.04
N PHE A 61 8.33 5.62 7.28
CA PHE A 61 7.55 4.39 7.53
C PHE A 61 8.28 3.30 8.33
#